data_AF-A0A2V4P0F2-F1
#
_entry.id   AF-A0A2V4P0F2-F1
#
_cell.length_a   1.000
_cell.length_b   1.000
_cell.length_c   1.000
_cell.angle_alpha   90.00
_cell.angle_beta   90.00
_cell.angle_gamma   90.00
#
_symmetry.space_group_name_H-M   'P 1'
#
loop_
_entity.id
_entity.type
_entity.pdbx_description
1 polymer ?
#
loop_
_entity_poly.entity_id
_entity_poly.type
_entity_poly.pdbx_seq_one_letter_code
_entity_poly.pdbx_strand_id
1 'polypeptide(L)'
;MIQDQLPTARALSDARKELRLRALLGEIQQVPSLSGARSTRRSWRLVTATAVVASGVCGWVAVGTLSGADPAYASWTPSPSAVAAAQVEELGQTCNQRLPHPPAEQPPAMAPVLAEQRGAFSAVLLGSPDRIAVCVSGKHSWIAGYTDSPTLDPGQVLAVTGNGGKTSGSDAARYVYGRLSPSGAAVTVETSDGRHVTASVRDGYYFAWWPSAADPTKIIAADSAGSTVASTQPALVPHS
;
A
#
# COMPACT_ATOMS: atom_id res chain seq x y z
N MET A 1 43.53 -46.43 0.74
CA MET A 1 43.81 -45.02 1.08
C MET A 1 43.26 -44.18 -0.07
N ILE A 2 41.99 -43.76 0.03
CA ILE A 2 41.27 -43.03 -1.01
C ILE A 2 40.90 -41.67 -0.39
N GLN A 3 41.50 -40.60 -0.91
CA GLN A 3 41.18 -39.23 -0.51
C GLN A 3 40.07 -38.71 -1.43
N ASP A 4 38.86 -38.59 -0.89
CA ASP A 4 37.77 -37.86 -1.54
C ASP A 4 38.08 -36.36 -1.50
N GLN A 5 38.31 -35.79 -2.69
CA GLN A 5 38.49 -34.35 -2.89
C GLN A 5 37.12 -33.68 -2.97
N LEU A 6 36.73 -32.97 -1.91
CA LEU A 6 35.53 -32.13 -1.91
C LEU A 6 35.73 -30.91 -2.83
N PRO A 7 34.76 -30.55 -3.68
CA PRO A 7 34.88 -29.43 -4.60
C PRO A 7 34.93 -28.10 -3.86
N THR A 8 35.83 -27.21 -4.29
CA THR A 8 36.01 -25.88 -3.71
C THR A 8 34.79 -24.99 -3.97
N ALA A 9 34.53 -24.03 -3.06
CA ALA A 9 33.37 -23.14 -3.11
C ALA A 9 33.20 -22.34 -4.41
N ARG A 10 34.30 -22.13 -5.17
CA ARG A 10 34.27 -21.50 -6.50
C ARG A 10 33.62 -22.38 -7.57
N ALA A 11 33.82 -23.69 -7.53
CA ALA A 11 33.20 -24.61 -8.49
C ALA A 11 31.66 -24.66 -8.34
N LEU A 12 31.16 -24.42 -7.12
CA LEU A 12 29.72 -24.38 -6.84
C LEU A 12 29.05 -23.09 -7.32
N SER A 13 29.77 -21.96 -7.43
CA SER A 13 29.18 -20.71 -7.92
C SER A 13 28.99 -20.69 -9.42
N ASP A 14 29.89 -21.32 -10.17
CA ASP A 14 29.85 -21.32 -11.63
C ASP A 14 28.80 -22.32 -12.16
N ALA A 15 28.65 -23.47 -11.51
CA ALA A 15 27.57 -24.42 -11.83
C ALA A 15 26.16 -23.83 -11.62
N ARG A 16 25.97 -22.97 -10.60
CA ARG A 16 24.68 -22.28 -10.36
C ARG A 16 24.37 -21.20 -11.39
N LYS A 17 25.41 -20.56 -11.97
CA LYS A 17 25.21 -19.54 -13.02
C LYS A 17 24.82 -20.19 -14.34
N GLU A 18 25.39 -21.34 -14.70
CA GLU A 18 25.00 -22.06 -15.93
C GLU A 18 23.58 -22.63 -15.88
N LEU A 19 23.13 -23.14 -14.73
CA LEU A 19 21.76 -23.63 -14.55
C LEU A 19 20.70 -22.52 -14.68
N ARG A 20 21.01 -21.30 -14.22
CA ARG A 20 20.08 -20.16 -14.29
C ARG A 20 19.98 -19.58 -15.71
N LEU A 21 21.04 -19.69 -16.51
CA LEU A 21 21.03 -19.25 -17.91
C LEU A 21 20.25 -20.22 -18.81
N ARG A 22 20.30 -21.54 -18.53
CA ARG A 22 19.51 -22.54 -19.27
C ARG A 22 18.01 -22.45 -18.99
N ALA A 23 17.59 -22.05 -17.79
CA ALA A 23 16.18 -21.88 -17.46
C ALA A 23 15.53 -20.69 -18.19
N LEU A 24 16.29 -19.63 -18.53
CA LEU A 24 15.77 -18.45 -19.22
C LEU A 24 15.62 -18.61 -20.74
N LEU A 25 16.20 -19.66 -21.33
CA LEU A 25 16.11 -19.93 -22.77
C LEU A 25 15.06 -20.99 -23.13
N GLY A 26 14.39 -21.60 -22.14
CA GLY A 26 13.42 -22.69 -22.35
C GLY A 26 11.97 -22.26 -22.57
N GLU A 27 11.62 -20.99 -22.37
CA GLU A 27 10.22 -20.58 -22.23
C GLU A 27 9.73 -19.68 -23.36
N ILE A 28 9.94 -20.11 -24.61
CA ILE A 28 9.26 -19.55 -25.79
C ILE A 28 8.86 -20.68 -26.75
N GLN A 29 8.08 -21.65 -26.29
CA GLN A 29 7.31 -22.52 -27.19
C GLN A 29 6.02 -22.97 -26.52
N GLN A 30 4.92 -22.27 -26.80
CA GLN A 30 3.64 -22.85 -27.20
C GLN A 30 2.61 -21.75 -27.49
N VAL A 31 2.53 -21.35 -28.75
CA VAL A 31 1.35 -20.65 -29.30
C VAL A 31 0.51 -21.74 -29.97
N PRO A 32 -0.72 -22.03 -29.50
CA PRO A 32 -1.61 -22.92 -30.23
C PRO A 32 -2.11 -22.22 -31.50
N SER A 33 -1.72 -22.76 -32.64
CA SER A 33 -2.29 -22.43 -33.95
C SER A 33 -3.71 -23.02 -34.05
N LEU A 34 -4.73 -22.16 -34.07
CA LEU A 34 -6.09 -22.57 -34.43
C LEU A 34 -6.36 -22.24 -35.90
N SER A 35 -6.04 -23.19 -36.77
CA SER A 35 -6.54 -23.26 -38.15
C SER A 35 -7.91 -23.94 -38.15
N GLY A 36 -8.86 -23.35 -38.86
CA GLY A 36 -10.29 -23.58 -38.72
C GLY A 36 -10.89 -24.82 -39.40
N ALA A 37 -12.17 -25.03 -39.09
CA ALA A 37 -13.08 -25.88 -39.84
C ALA A 37 -14.40 -25.12 -40.09
N ARG A 38 -14.84 -25.06 -41.35
CA ARG A 38 -16.14 -24.53 -41.78
C ARG A 38 -17.22 -25.63 -41.71
N SER A 39 -18.47 -25.15 -41.53
CA SER A 39 -19.75 -25.79 -41.85
C SER A 39 -20.24 -26.82 -40.81
N THR A 40 -21.41 -26.67 -40.18
CA THR A 40 -22.74 -26.59 -40.80
C THR A 40 -23.78 -25.94 -39.86
N ARG A 41 -24.86 -25.42 -40.45
CA ARG A 41 -26.01 -24.77 -39.79
C ARG A 41 -26.73 -25.70 -38.79
N ARG A 42 -26.96 -25.24 -37.56
CA ARG A 42 -28.18 -25.59 -36.80
C ARG A 42 -28.47 -24.54 -35.72
N SER A 43 -29.60 -23.87 -35.87
CA SER A 43 -30.13 -22.79 -35.04
C SER A 43 -30.53 -23.26 -33.64
N TRP A 44 -29.85 -22.76 -32.60
CA TRP A 44 -30.38 -22.76 -31.23
C TRP A 44 -30.22 -21.34 -30.67
N ARG A 45 -31.36 -20.70 -30.42
CA ARG A 45 -31.48 -19.47 -29.63
C ARG A 45 -31.12 -19.82 -28.20
N LEU A 46 -30.22 -19.08 -27.56
CA LEU A 46 -30.14 -18.98 -26.09
C LEU A 46 -29.30 -17.76 -25.69
N VAL A 47 -30.04 -16.82 -25.09
CA VAL A 47 -29.71 -15.71 -24.19
C VAL A 47 -28.25 -15.64 -23.71
N THR A 48 -27.56 -14.56 -24.08
CA THR A 48 -26.35 -14.10 -23.39
C THR A 48 -26.69 -12.87 -22.55
N ALA A 49 -26.67 -13.05 -21.23
CA ALA A 49 -26.65 -11.98 -20.25
C ALA A 49 -25.34 -11.19 -20.39
N THR A 50 -25.44 -9.92 -20.74
CA THR A 50 -24.34 -8.96 -20.72
C THR A 50 -24.01 -8.62 -19.26
N ALA A 51 -22.95 -9.24 -18.73
CA ALA A 51 -22.32 -8.78 -17.51
C ALA A 51 -21.56 -7.48 -17.81
N VAL A 52 -22.17 -6.34 -17.45
CA VAL A 52 -21.51 -5.04 -17.46
C VAL A 52 -20.55 -5.01 -16.28
N VAL A 53 -19.25 -5.16 -16.55
CA VAL A 53 -18.19 -4.89 -15.58
C VAL A 53 -18.12 -3.37 -15.40
N ALA A 54 -18.74 -2.87 -14.33
CA ALA A 54 -18.65 -1.47 -13.93
C ALA A 54 -17.24 -1.18 -13.40
N SER A 55 -16.33 -0.89 -14.33
CA SER A 55 -15.03 -0.31 -14.01
C SER A 55 -15.25 1.17 -13.70
N GLY A 56 -15.66 1.48 -12.47
CA GLY A 56 -15.79 2.84 -11.98
C GLY A 56 -14.43 3.48 -11.78
N VAL A 57 -13.76 3.85 -12.88
CA VAL A 57 -12.59 4.73 -12.84
C VAL A 57 -13.11 6.16 -12.75
N CYS A 58 -13.35 6.64 -11.52
CA CYS A 58 -13.47 8.07 -11.29
C CYS A 58 -12.10 8.70 -11.54
N GLY A 59 -11.90 9.17 -12.77
CA GLY A 59 -10.72 9.90 -13.20
C GLY A 59 -10.64 11.24 -12.48
N TRP A 60 -9.93 11.26 -11.36
CA TRP A 60 -9.45 12.51 -10.78
C TRP A 60 -8.21 12.94 -11.54
N VAL A 61 -8.36 13.96 -12.38
CA VAL A 61 -7.22 14.67 -12.97
C VAL A 61 -6.65 15.58 -11.87
N ALA A 62 -5.71 15.05 -11.09
CA ALA A 62 -4.93 15.84 -10.16
C ALA A 62 -3.92 16.70 -10.95
N VAL A 63 -4.33 17.90 -11.39
CA VAL A 63 -3.38 18.93 -11.81
C VAL A 63 -2.80 19.58 -10.55
N GLY A 64 -1.80 18.93 -9.96
CA GLY A 64 -1.02 19.50 -8.86
C GLY A 64 0.23 20.17 -9.41
N THR A 65 0.35 21.49 -9.26
CA THR A 65 1.61 22.21 -9.44
C THR A 65 2.62 21.72 -8.40
N LEU A 66 3.56 20.86 -8.84
CA LEU A 66 4.70 20.37 -8.07
C LEU A 66 5.63 21.54 -7.71
N SER A 67 5.28 22.30 -6.68
CA SER A 67 6.21 23.25 -6.06
C SER A 67 6.56 22.70 -4.67
N GLY A 68 7.78 22.15 -4.55
CA GLY A 68 8.36 21.78 -3.26
C GLY A 68 8.33 20.29 -2.89
N ALA A 69 8.48 19.36 -3.84
CA ALA A 69 8.93 18.02 -3.46
C ALA A 69 10.42 18.11 -3.13
N ASP A 70 10.77 17.84 -1.86
CA ASP A 70 12.17 17.60 -1.49
C ASP A 70 12.73 16.48 -2.40
N PRO A 71 13.97 16.56 -2.91
CA PRO A 71 14.55 15.50 -3.74
C PRO A 71 14.40 14.10 -3.14
N ALA A 72 14.30 13.98 -1.81
CA ALA A 72 14.04 12.72 -1.12
C ALA A 72 12.76 12.02 -1.59
N TYR A 73 11.72 12.74 -2.03
CA TYR A 73 10.40 12.22 -2.37
C TYR A 73 9.95 12.54 -3.81
N ALA A 74 10.89 12.74 -4.73
CA ALA A 74 10.61 13.19 -6.10
C ALA A 74 9.61 12.31 -6.88
N SER A 75 9.50 11.02 -6.57
CA SER A 75 8.57 10.09 -7.24
C SER A 75 7.22 9.95 -6.53
N TRP A 76 7.03 10.57 -5.36
CA TRP A 76 5.79 10.42 -4.58
C TRP A 76 4.56 10.95 -5.32
N THR A 77 3.42 10.30 -5.12
CA THR A 77 2.13 10.67 -5.71
C THR A 77 1.03 10.78 -4.66
N PRO A 78 0.08 11.73 -4.80
CA PRO A 78 -1.04 11.88 -3.88
C PRO A 78 -2.10 10.78 -3.99
N SER A 79 -2.05 9.97 -5.04
CA SER A 79 -2.90 8.79 -5.21
C SER A 79 -2.09 7.51 -4.99
N PRO A 80 -2.61 6.54 -4.23
CA PRO A 80 -1.93 5.27 -4.01
C PRO A 80 -2.20 4.25 -5.12
N SER A 81 -1.30 3.28 -5.25
CA SER A 81 -1.49 2.05 -6.03
C SER A 81 -1.38 0.82 -5.13
N ALA A 82 -2.00 -0.28 -5.56
CA ALA A 82 -1.93 -1.54 -4.83
C ALA A 82 -0.53 -2.15 -4.88
N VAL A 83 -0.17 -2.88 -3.83
CA VAL A 83 1.06 -3.67 -3.71
C VAL A 83 0.75 -5.15 -3.98
N ALA A 84 1.67 -5.87 -4.61
CA ALA A 84 1.53 -7.31 -4.85
C ALA A 84 1.51 -8.10 -3.54
N ALA A 85 0.68 -9.15 -3.45
CA ALA A 85 0.47 -9.89 -2.20
C ALA A 85 1.76 -10.41 -1.54
N ALA A 86 2.69 -10.96 -2.32
CA ALA A 86 3.99 -11.41 -1.80
C ALA A 86 4.81 -10.29 -1.16
N GLN A 87 4.73 -9.07 -1.72
CA GLN A 87 5.41 -7.90 -1.18
C GLN A 87 4.70 -7.34 0.07
N VAL A 88 3.38 -7.52 0.20
CA VAL A 88 2.64 -7.15 1.43
C VAL A 88 3.15 -7.92 2.64
N GLU A 89 3.37 -9.24 2.49
CA GLU A 89 3.90 -10.10 3.54
C GLU A 89 5.32 -9.64 3.97
N GLU A 90 6.20 -9.39 3.00
CA GLU A 90 7.57 -8.91 3.26
C GLU A 90 7.59 -7.54 3.95
N LEU A 91 6.76 -6.60 3.49
CA LEU A 91 6.59 -5.30 4.13
C LEU A 91 6.07 -5.44 5.55
N GLY A 92 5.12 -6.36 5.79
CA GLY A 92 4.58 -6.67 7.10
C GLY A 92 5.63 -7.15 8.08
N GLN A 93 6.44 -8.12 7.67
CA GLN A 93 7.53 -8.66 8.47
C GLN A 93 8.59 -7.61 8.77
N THR A 94 9.01 -6.85 7.75
CA THR A 94 9.98 -5.77 7.91
C THR A 94 9.45 -4.67 8.84
N CYS A 95 8.16 -4.35 8.74
CA CYS A 95 7.54 -3.37 9.61
C CYS A 95 7.53 -3.83 11.07
N ASN A 96 7.07 -5.05 11.35
CA ASN A 96 7.11 -5.62 12.70
C ASN A 96 8.52 -5.56 13.32
N GLN A 97 9.58 -5.83 12.55
CA GLN A 97 10.97 -5.79 13.02
C GLN A 97 11.49 -4.38 13.32
N ARG A 98 10.88 -3.34 12.74
CA ARG A 98 11.33 -1.95 12.86
C ARG A 98 10.46 -1.08 13.76
N LEU A 99 9.37 -1.64 14.29
CA LEU A 99 8.57 -0.90 15.25
C LEU A 99 9.39 -0.61 16.50
N PRO A 100 9.27 0.60 17.07
CA PRO A 100 9.93 0.91 18.33
C PRO A 100 9.32 0.02 19.43
N HIS A 101 10.14 -0.77 20.11
CA HIS A 101 9.69 -1.56 21.25
C HIS A 101 10.70 -1.46 22.40
N PRO A 102 10.25 -1.50 23.67
CA PRO A 102 11.18 -1.57 24.77
C PRO A 102 12.00 -2.88 24.72
N PRO A 103 13.24 -2.90 25.23
CA PRO A 103 14.10 -4.09 25.13
C PRO A 103 13.54 -5.36 25.78
N ALA A 104 12.60 -5.22 26.71
CA ALA A 104 12.05 -6.31 27.52
C ALA A 104 10.72 -6.88 27.00
N GLU A 105 10.11 -6.28 25.97
CA GLU A 105 8.86 -6.76 25.40
C GLU A 105 9.01 -7.04 23.91
N GLN A 106 8.74 -8.28 23.54
CA GLN A 106 8.55 -8.65 22.15
C GLN A 106 7.08 -8.36 21.83
N PRO A 107 6.77 -7.32 21.04
CA PRO A 107 5.38 -7.00 20.76
C PRO A 107 4.72 -8.18 20.02
N PRO A 108 3.43 -8.45 20.25
CA PRO A 108 2.71 -9.43 19.46
C PRO A 108 2.82 -9.06 17.98
N ALA A 109 3.11 -10.05 17.13
CA ALA A 109 3.19 -9.82 15.70
C ALA A 109 1.83 -9.35 15.18
N MET A 110 1.80 -8.19 14.55
CA MET A 110 0.60 -7.65 13.89
C MET A 110 0.58 -8.10 12.43
N ALA A 111 -0.62 -8.32 11.89
CA ALA A 111 -0.80 -8.73 10.50
C ALA A 111 -1.04 -7.51 9.60
N PRO A 112 -0.56 -7.51 8.34
CA PRO A 112 -0.92 -6.47 7.38
C PRO A 112 -2.43 -6.39 7.16
N VAL A 113 -3.00 -5.20 7.35
CA VAL A 113 -4.43 -4.91 7.03
C VAL A 113 -4.56 -4.04 5.79
N LEU A 114 -3.51 -3.30 5.45
CA LEU A 114 -3.48 -2.42 4.27
C LEU A 114 -2.03 -2.26 3.83
N ALA A 115 -1.78 -2.26 2.52
CA ALA A 115 -0.49 -1.90 1.95
C ALA A 115 -0.70 -1.12 0.65
N GLU A 116 0.12 -0.10 0.45
CA GLU A 116 0.05 0.79 -0.70
C GLU A 116 1.44 1.16 -1.23
N GLN A 117 1.47 1.64 -2.47
CA GLN A 117 2.63 2.23 -3.11
C GLN A 117 2.31 3.63 -3.61
N ARG A 118 3.28 4.54 -3.50
CA ARG A 118 3.24 5.90 -4.07
C ARG A 118 4.59 6.20 -4.69
N GLY A 119 4.69 6.08 -6.02
CA GLY A 119 5.99 6.16 -6.69
C GLY A 119 6.93 5.04 -6.24
N ALA A 120 8.13 5.43 -5.77
CA ALA A 120 9.15 4.50 -5.29
C ALA A 120 9.00 4.11 -3.81
N PHE A 121 7.92 4.52 -3.15
CA PHE A 121 7.71 4.31 -1.72
C PHE A 121 6.60 3.30 -1.49
N SER A 122 6.78 2.44 -0.48
CA SER A 122 5.76 1.50 -0.03
C SER A 122 5.36 1.83 1.39
N ALA A 123 4.11 1.58 1.72
CA ALA A 123 3.62 1.69 3.08
C ALA A 123 2.76 0.49 3.44
N VAL A 124 2.74 0.16 4.72
CA VAL A 124 1.93 -0.91 5.28
C VAL A 124 1.34 -0.45 6.60
N LEU A 125 0.04 -0.70 6.79
CA LEU A 125 -0.58 -0.72 8.09
C LEU A 125 -0.66 -2.16 8.58
N LEU A 126 -0.27 -2.35 9.83
CA LEU A 126 -0.47 -3.59 10.56
C LEU A 126 -1.58 -3.40 11.60
N GLY A 127 -2.37 -4.44 11.82
CA GLY A 127 -3.41 -4.45 12.82
C GLY A 127 -3.33 -5.67 13.74
N SER A 128 -3.70 -5.45 15.00
CA SER A 128 -4.15 -6.45 15.97
C SER A 128 -5.47 -5.96 16.59
N PRO A 129 -6.12 -6.76 17.47
CA PRO A 129 -7.32 -6.29 18.17
C PRO A 129 -7.11 -5.01 18.99
N ASP A 130 -5.90 -4.77 19.47
CA ASP A 130 -5.55 -3.71 20.41
C ASP A 130 -4.63 -2.62 19.82
N ARG A 131 -3.96 -2.87 18.69
CA ARG A 131 -2.98 -1.92 18.11
C ARG A 131 -3.10 -1.77 16.61
N ILE A 132 -2.73 -0.58 16.14
CA ILE A 132 -2.46 -0.31 14.74
C ILE A 132 -1.05 0.26 14.64
N ALA A 133 -0.28 -0.31 13.72
CA ALA A 133 1.05 0.17 13.38
C ALA A 133 1.10 0.64 11.94
N VAL A 134 1.99 1.60 11.67
CA VAL A 134 2.29 2.10 10.34
C VAL A 134 3.78 2.00 10.08
N CYS A 135 4.14 1.59 8.87
CA CYS A 135 5.46 1.81 8.34
C CYS A 135 5.40 2.40 6.93
N VAL A 136 6.27 3.39 6.66
CA VAL A 136 6.52 3.92 5.31
C VAL A 136 7.99 3.71 5.00
N SER A 137 8.26 3.12 3.84
CA SER A 137 9.59 2.76 3.39
C SER A 137 9.91 3.41 2.05
N GLY A 138 11.15 3.91 1.96
CA GLY A 138 11.78 4.34 0.73
C GLY A 138 13.26 3.94 0.73
N LYS A 139 13.97 4.25 -0.35
CA LYS A 139 15.39 3.86 -0.51
C LYS A 139 16.29 4.31 0.66
N HIS A 140 16.02 5.48 1.23
CA HIS A 140 16.83 6.10 2.29
C HIS A 140 16.01 6.63 3.48
N SER A 141 14.69 6.43 3.46
CA SER A 141 13.77 6.96 4.46
C SER A 141 12.95 5.83 5.06
N TRP A 142 12.75 5.89 6.38
CA TRP A 142 11.87 4.97 7.08
C TRP A 142 11.08 5.73 8.13
N ILE A 143 9.77 5.51 8.14
CA ILE A 143 8.87 6.03 9.17
C ILE A 143 8.21 4.80 9.79
N ALA A 144 8.18 4.74 11.12
CA ALA A 144 7.44 3.71 11.83
C ALA A 144 6.81 4.31 13.09
N GLY A 145 5.62 3.83 13.41
CA GLY A 145 4.90 4.21 14.62
C GLY A 145 3.77 3.23 14.88
N TYR A 146 3.27 3.25 16.10
CA TYR A 146 2.06 2.51 16.47
C TYR A 146 1.27 3.29 17.51
N THR A 147 0.02 2.91 17.66
CA THR A 147 -0.88 3.41 18.70
C THR A 147 -1.92 2.34 19.00
N ASP A 148 -2.71 2.55 20.03
CA ASP A 148 -3.86 1.70 20.34
C ASP A 148 -4.89 1.76 19.20
N SER A 149 -5.61 0.65 18.99
CA SER A 149 -6.61 0.49 17.93
C SER A 149 -8.01 0.80 18.48
N PRO A 150 -8.52 2.04 18.41
CA PRO A 150 -9.90 2.30 18.76
C PRO A 150 -10.82 1.66 17.72
N THR A 151 -11.93 1.10 18.20
CA THR A 151 -13.06 0.75 17.36
C THR A 151 -13.85 2.01 16.99
N LEU A 152 -14.63 1.93 15.91
CA LEU A 152 -15.64 2.95 15.63
C LEU A 152 -16.77 2.83 16.64
N ASP A 153 -17.18 3.96 17.21
CA ASP A 153 -18.40 4.01 18.02
C ASP A 153 -19.64 3.73 17.14
N PRO A 154 -20.75 3.22 17.69
CA PRO A 154 -21.98 3.00 16.94
C PRO A 154 -22.44 4.27 16.21
N GLY A 155 -22.61 4.18 14.89
CA GLY A 155 -23.00 5.31 14.03
C GLY A 155 -21.84 6.22 13.58
N GLN A 156 -20.62 6.00 14.07
CA GLN A 156 -19.44 6.73 13.62
C GLN A 156 -18.97 6.20 12.26
N VAL A 157 -18.80 7.12 11.29
CA VAL A 157 -18.34 6.75 9.94
C VAL A 157 -16.81 6.76 9.83
N LEU A 158 -16.15 7.64 10.59
CA LEU A 158 -14.73 7.93 10.47
C LEU A 158 -14.11 8.16 11.85
N ALA A 159 -12.99 7.51 12.14
CA ALA A 159 -12.16 7.77 13.32
C ALA A 159 -10.71 8.00 12.92
N VAL A 160 -10.06 8.97 13.55
CA VAL A 160 -8.61 9.17 13.45
C VAL A 160 -7.96 8.42 14.60
N THR A 161 -7.08 7.50 14.26
CA THR A 161 -6.37 6.67 15.25
C THR A 161 -4.96 7.18 15.48
N GLY A 162 -4.24 7.52 14.42
CA GLY A 162 -2.90 8.05 14.50
C GLY A 162 -2.67 9.17 13.49
N ASN A 163 -2.02 10.24 13.94
CA ASN A 163 -1.53 11.35 13.14
C ASN A 163 -0.08 11.59 13.58
N GLY A 164 0.88 11.54 12.67
CA GLY A 164 2.29 11.55 13.06
C GLY A 164 3.23 11.79 11.91
N GLY A 165 4.51 11.54 12.16
CA GLY A 165 5.58 11.66 11.17
C GLY A 165 6.62 12.71 11.53
N LYS A 166 7.57 12.90 10.62
CA LYS A 166 8.72 13.80 10.77
C LYS A 166 8.36 15.19 10.26
N THR A 167 8.58 16.21 11.09
CA THR A 167 8.20 17.62 10.79
C THR A 167 9.38 18.49 10.39
N SER A 168 10.59 17.94 10.37
CA SER A 168 11.82 18.67 10.07
C SER A 168 12.79 17.81 9.26
N GLY A 169 13.75 18.48 8.61
CA GLY A 169 14.70 17.83 7.71
C GLY A 169 14.14 17.64 6.30
N SER A 170 15.03 17.24 5.38
CA SER A 170 14.70 17.02 3.97
C SER A 170 13.83 15.77 3.72
N ASP A 171 13.74 14.90 4.72
CA ASP A 171 12.90 13.72 4.75
C ASP A 171 11.64 13.93 5.62
N ALA A 172 11.20 15.19 5.80
CA ALA A 172 9.95 15.49 6.46
C ALA A 172 8.77 14.84 5.73
N ALA A 173 7.96 14.12 6.48
CA ALA A 173 6.80 13.41 5.98
C ALA A 173 5.82 13.16 7.11
N ARG A 174 4.54 13.39 6.83
CA ARG A 174 3.44 13.22 7.78
C ARG A 174 2.52 12.11 7.30
N TYR A 175 1.81 11.49 8.23
CA TYR A 175 0.85 10.45 7.96
C TYR A 175 -0.38 10.56 8.86
N VAL A 176 -1.49 9.98 8.39
CA VAL A 176 -2.68 9.76 9.17
C VAL A 176 -3.32 8.42 8.83
N TYR A 177 -3.86 7.74 9.83
CA TYR A 177 -4.62 6.51 9.67
C TYR A 177 -5.73 6.40 10.70
N GLY A 178 -6.67 5.52 10.40
CA GLY A 178 -7.68 5.12 11.35
C GLY A 178 -8.71 4.20 10.74
N ARG A 179 -9.95 4.32 11.22
CA ARG A 179 -11.05 3.43 10.86
C ARG A 179 -12.07 4.13 9.97
N LEU A 180 -12.60 3.36 9.03
CA LEU A 180 -13.70 3.77 8.15
C LEU A 180 -14.82 2.74 8.26
N SER A 181 -16.04 3.21 8.45
CA SER A 181 -17.22 2.34 8.48
C SER A 181 -17.58 1.87 7.06
N PRO A 182 -18.39 0.79 6.92
CA PRO A 182 -18.83 0.31 5.61
C PRO A 182 -19.63 1.31 4.75
N SER A 183 -20.15 2.40 5.32
CA SER A 183 -20.82 3.45 4.53
C SER A 183 -19.84 4.38 3.81
N GLY A 184 -18.57 4.39 4.22
CA GLY A 184 -17.50 5.11 3.53
C GLY A 184 -16.78 4.22 2.52
N ALA A 185 -16.53 4.75 1.33
CA ALA A 185 -15.80 4.09 0.26
C ALA A 185 -14.46 4.76 -0.06
N ALA A 186 -14.33 6.06 0.20
CA ALA A 186 -13.12 6.82 -0.06
C ALA A 186 -12.80 7.77 1.10
N VAL A 187 -11.51 8.08 1.27
CA VAL A 187 -11.03 9.09 2.22
C VAL A 187 -10.06 10.02 1.51
N THR A 188 -10.23 11.32 1.73
CA THR A 188 -9.30 12.37 1.28
C THR A 188 -8.84 13.18 2.47
N VAL A 189 -7.54 13.50 2.50
CA VAL A 189 -6.91 14.36 3.50
C VAL A 189 -6.55 15.68 2.85
N GLU A 190 -7.01 16.78 3.43
CA GLU A 190 -6.56 18.12 3.12
C GLU A 190 -5.43 18.49 4.08
N THR A 191 -4.37 19.10 3.57
CA THR A 191 -3.19 19.51 4.35
C THR A 191 -3.07 21.03 4.40
N SER A 192 -2.37 21.55 5.41
CA SER A 192 -2.15 23.00 5.59
C SER A 192 -1.33 23.66 4.48
N ASP A 193 -0.61 22.88 3.66
CA ASP A 193 0.06 23.35 2.44
C ASP A 193 -0.79 23.20 1.17
N GLY A 194 -2.09 22.91 1.31
CA GLY A 194 -3.06 22.89 0.22
C GLY A 194 -3.11 21.60 -0.61
N ARG A 195 -2.45 20.52 -0.18
CA ARG A 195 -2.50 19.23 -0.87
C ARG A 195 -3.81 18.49 -0.53
N HIS A 196 -4.26 17.71 -1.50
CA HIS A 196 -5.34 16.73 -1.35
C HIS A 196 -4.73 15.35 -1.53
N VAL A 197 -4.72 14.54 -0.48
CA VAL A 197 -4.10 13.21 -0.47
C VAL A 197 -5.22 12.18 -0.40
N THR A 198 -5.32 11.35 -1.43
CA THR A 198 -6.26 10.22 -1.45
C THR A 198 -5.71 9.13 -0.54
N ALA A 199 -6.47 8.71 0.45
CA ALA A 199 -6.10 7.60 1.33
C ALA A 199 -6.31 6.25 0.63
N SER A 200 -5.47 5.27 0.92
CA SER A 200 -5.85 3.87 0.69
C SER A 200 -6.93 3.48 1.69
N VAL A 201 -7.89 2.68 1.25
CA VAL A 201 -8.98 2.15 2.08
C VAL A 201 -9.05 0.64 1.87
N ARG A 202 -9.05 -0.13 2.95
CA ARG A 202 -9.20 -1.59 2.92
C ARG A 202 -9.65 -2.11 4.28
N ASP A 203 -10.59 -3.07 4.29
CA ASP A 203 -11.03 -3.81 5.48
C ASP A 203 -11.39 -2.93 6.69
N GLY A 204 -12.01 -1.77 6.42
CA GLY A 204 -12.43 -0.81 7.44
C GLY A 204 -11.29 0.04 8.03
N TYR A 205 -10.12 0.06 7.38
CA TYR A 205 -8.99 0.94 7.66
C TYR A 205 -8.79 1.94 6.52
N TYR A 206 -8.24 3.10 6.85
CA TYR A 206 -7.70 4.03 5.88
C TYR A 206 -6.29 4.50 6.26
N PHE A 207 -5.51 4.88 5.25
CA PHE A 207 -4.15 5.38 5.41
C PHE A 207 -3.80 6.42 4.35
N ALA A 208 -3.22 7.54 4.77
CA ALA A 208 -2.62 8.54 3.90
C ALA A 208 -1.30 9.06 4.48
N TRP A 209 -0.36 9.42 3.61
CA TRP A 209 0.88 10.10 4.00
C TRP A 209 1.37 11.01 2.89
N TRP A 210 2.14 12.03 3.25
CA TRP A 210 2.66 13.04 2.31
C TRP A 210 4.05 13.55 2.71
N PRO A 211 4.90 13.92 1.73
CA PRO A 211 6.27 14.37 1.95
C PRO A 211 6.34 15.87 2.25
N SER A 212 5.76 16.28 3.38
CA SER A 212 5.95 17.61 3.94
C SER A 212 5.74 17.58 5.45
N ALA A 213 6.10 18.67 6.12
CA ALA A 213 5.79 18.88 7.54
C ALA A 213 4.35 19.36 7.79
N ALA A 214 3.55 19.58 6.74
CA ALA A 214 2.24 20.17 6.86
C ALA A 214 1.28 19.27 7.65
N ASP A 215 0.54 19.86 8.58
CA ASP A 215 -0.50 19.15 9.30
C ASP A 215 -1.72 18.85 8.41
N PRO A 216 -2.43 17.74 8.66
CA PRO A 216 -3.75 17.53 8.09
C PRO A 216 -4.74 18.53 8.71
N THR A 217 -5.46 19.27 7.88
CA THR A 217 -6.46 20.25 8.31
C THR A 217 -7.87 19.68 8.29
N LYS A 218 -8.12 18.69 7.43
CA LYS A 218 -9.41 18.03 7.30
C LYS A 218 -9.26 16.62 6.74
N ILE A 219 -10.09 15.70 7.22
CA ILE A 219 -10.24 14.35 6.67
C ILE A 219 -11.70 14.17 6.28
N ILE A 220 -11.93 13.77 5.05
CA ILE A 220 -13.26 13.67 4.44
C ILE A 220 -13.48 12.23 4.02
N ALA A 221 -14.56 11.62 4.50
CA ALA A 221 -15.04 10.34 4.03
C ALA A 221 -16.17 10.54 3.03
N ALA A 222 -16.09 9.86 1.89
CA ALA A 222 -17.13 9.84 0.88
C ALA A 222 -17.68 8.43 0.65
N ASP A 223 -18.96 8.33 0.30
CA ASP A 223 -19.58 7.07 -0.13
C ASP A 223 -19.18 6.68 -1.56
N SER A 224 -19.72 5.57 -2.06
CA SER A 224 -19.45 5.09 -3.42
C SER A 224 -20.00 6.00 -4.54
N ALA A 225 -20.93 6.90 -4.22
CA ALA A 225 -21.43 7.93 -5.14
C ALA A 225 -20.56 9.20 -5.11
N GLY A 226 -19.57 9.28 -4.23
CA GLY A 226 -18.71 10.44 -4.02
C GLY A 226 -19.32 11.51 -3.11
N SER A 227 -20.46 11.23 -2.46
CA SER A 227 -21.07 12.16 -1.51
C SER A 227 -20.33 12.11 -0.19
N THR A 228 -20.07 13.27 0.41
CA THR A 228 -19.45 13.34 1.74
C THR A 228 -20.40 12.77 2.78
N VAL A 229 -19.96 11.73 3.49
CA VAL A 229 -20.72 11.06 4.57
C VAL A 229 -20.20 11.39 5.96
N ALA A 230 -18.95 11.82 6.07
CA ALA A 230 -18.38 12.35 7.30
C ALA A 230 -17.16 13.23 7.02
N SER A 231 -16.84 14.10 7.96
CA SER A 231 -15.55 14.78 7.98
C SER A 231 -15.13 15.07 9.42
N THR A 232 -13.82 15.16 9.65
CA THR A 232 -13.26 15.53 10.94
C THR A 232 -12.00 16.38 10.77
N GLN A 233 -11.67 17.15 11.79
CA GLN A 233 -10.40 17.86 11.90
C GLN A 233 -9.51 17.05 12.86
N PRO A 234 -8.36 16.55 12.41
CA PRO A 234 -7.44 15.84 13.30
C PRO A 234 -6.92 16.77 14.38
N ALA A 235 -6.76 16.23 15.60
CA ALA A 235 -6.02 16.95 16.62
C ALA A 235 -4.59 17.21 16.13
N LEU A 236 -4.13 18.45 16.32
CA LEU A 236 -2.73 18.80 16.10
C LEU A 236 -1.88 18.06 17.13
N VAL A 237 -0.82 17.41 16.66
CA VAL A 237 0.13 16.74 17.56
C VAL A 237 1.21 17.74 17.90
N PRO A 238 1.40 18.10 19.19
CA PRO A 238 2.47 19.01 19.59
C PRO A 238 3.82 18.51 19.08
N HIS A 239 4.58 19.36 18.41
CA HIS A 239 5.94 19.05 17.99
C HIS A 239 6.89 19.44 19.13
N SER A 240 7.46 18.44 19.81
CA SER A 240 8.52 18.61 20.81
C SER A 240 9.90 18.61 20.15
#